data_AF-A0A8H3CWJ1-F1
#
_entry.id   AF-A0A8H3CWJ1-F1
#
_cell.length_a   1.000
_cell.length_b   1.000
_cell.length_c   1.000
_cell.angle_alpha   90.00
_cell.angle_beta   90.00
_cell.angle_gamma   90.00
#
_symmetry.space_group_name_H-M   'P 1'
#
loop_
_entity.id
_entity.type
_entity.pdbx_description
1 polymer ?
#
loop_
_entity_poly.entity_id
_entity_poly.type
_entity_poly.pdbx_seq_one_letter_code
_entity_poly.pdbx_strand_id
1 'polypeptide(L)'
;MIRGDHYFGLYDELDIEDPDDLNYTSLLIIALGRRQYEEPVYLNFETRFGSFDVDLTQELVVLIEARSGDPTLARFHFRSAIDGKPHPLARHASISIQLEDPGIDELIHNPVLEIQTEILGKTLIIGFYWSDLALRVYELLIFDWASGVLLGKIRSETTLSGSFALLDNHHLALLSVTCRISSRHLEMVNLMIYQLPCIALQAQDKSGLFDTFLYPSLAPILVLDFPPISDSVLLWGDASAIQLRTNPGVGQVVFDGPSTLVCSRVPILEVRMSLHNHEHKTLIHFTYQVYISTFHIFDLLARRDPVRERFSWNEWGPRATRWFSDTGSRSLVGTQCVQWVKNGKHNKLSTIEFNPRPLEGFPVPVEMFGSDVKSVFYDCFKEPVESFLPYRIASPENVSKMDKHQRWDIQGHRLIGYPPPTHALAPAVLICDTPPT
;
A
#
# COMPACT_ATOMS: atom_id res chain seq x y z
N MET A 1 -3.06 6.02 -12.56
CA MET A 1 -3.08 6.02 -11.08
C MET A 1 -3.93 7.19 -10.61
N ILE A 2 -4.74 7.07 -9.56
CA ILE A 2 -5.45 8.21 -8.95
C ILE A 2 -4.76 8.53 -7.63
N ARG A 3 -4.42 9.81 -7.37
CA ARG A 3 -3.87 10.27 -6.08
C ARG A 3 -4.49 11.61 -5.72
N GLY A 4 -5.17 11.67 -4.57
CA GLY A 4 -5.98 12.85 -4.20
C GLY A 4 -7.02 13.14 -5.28
N ASP A 5 -7.13 14.41 -5.69
CA ASP A 5 -8.07 14.84 -6.74
C ASP A 5 -7.51 14.80 -8.16
N HIS A 6 -6.55 13.94 -8.46
CA HIS A 6 -5.93 13.91 -9.79
C HIS A 6 -5.83 12.49 -10.34
N TYR A 7 -6.08 12.37 -11.65
CA TYR A 7 -5.81 11.20 -12.44
C TYR A 7 -4.48 11.36 -13.18
N PHE A 8 -3.67 10.31 -13.12
CA PHE A 8 -2.38 10.21 -13.77
C PHE A 8 -2.43 9.11 -14.84
N GLY A 9 -2.21 9.50 -16.08
CA GLY A 9 -2.02 8.60 -17.22
C GLY A 9 -0.55 8.55 -17.63
N LEU A 10 -0.04 7.35 -17.88
CA LEU A 10 1.26 7.15 -18.52
C LEU A 10 1.06 7.21 -20.03
N TYR A 11 1.96 7.90 -20.73
CA TYR A 11 1.93 8.02 -22.18
C TYR A 11 3.32 7.71 -22.74
N ASP A 12 3.35 6.92 -23.81
CA ASP A 12 4.53 6.68 -24.61
C ASP A 12 4.28 7.20 -26.03
N GLU A 13 5.28 7.87 -26.61
CA GLU A 13 5.21 8.42 -27.97
C GLU A 13 5.81 7.46 -29.02
N LEU A 14 6.32 6.30 -28.61
CA LEU A 14 7.02 5.37 -29.51
C LEU A 14 6.33 3.99 -29.57
N ASP A 15 6.28 3.41 -30.77
CA ASP A 15 5.88 2.01 -30.99
C ASP A 15 6.85 1.11 -30.21
N ILE A 16 6.39 0.60 -29.07
CA ILE A 16 7.17 -0.29 -28.21
C ILE A 16 7.29 -1.65 -28.92
N GLU A 17 8.48 -1.97 -29.43
CA GLU A 17 8.78 -3.29 -30.03
C GLU A 17 8.87 -4.41 -28.99
N ASP A 18 9.05 -4.09 -27.71
CA ASP A 18 9.14 -5.05 -26.61
C ASP A 18 8.24 -4.66 -25.41
N PRO A 19 7.11 -5.35 -25.18
CA PRO A 19 6.18 -5.04 -24.09
C PRO A 19 6.82 -5.11 -22.68
N ASP A 20 8.02 -5.71 -22.56
CA ASP A 20 8.74 -5.80 -21.29
C ASP A 20 9.60 -4.56 -20.99
N ASP A 21 9.82 -3.67 -21.95
CA ASP A 21 10.60 -2.43 -21.77
C ASP A 21 9.68 -1.22 -21.49
N LEU A 22 9.02 -1.23 -20.33
CA LEU A 22 8.12 -0.16 -19.87
C LEU A 22 8.92 1.12 -19.53
N ASN A 23 9.31 1.87 -20.56
CA ASN A 23 10.14 3.07 -20.47
C ASN A 23 9.35 4.34 -20.80
N TYR A 24 8.70 4.92 -19.79
CA TYR A 24 7.95 6.17 -19.96
C TYR A 24 8.89 7.38 -19.93
N THR A 25 8.56 8.44 -20.69
CA THR A 25 9.27 9.73 -20.65
C THR A 25 8.37 10.90 -20.26
N SER A 26 7.06 10.66 -20.21
CA SER A 26 6.06 11.70 -20.01
C SER A 26 4.92 11.27 -19.10
N LEU A 27 4.22 12.25 -18.54
CA LEU A 27 3.07 12.07 -17.66
C LEU A 27 1.96 13.03 -18.05
N LEU A 28 0.72 12.52 -18.12
CA LEU A 28 -0.48 13.32 -18.26
C LEU A 28 -1.17 13.43 -16.90
N ILE A 29 -1.32 14.66 -16.41
CA ILE A 29 -1.99 14.99 -15.15
C ILE A 29 -3.34 15.62 -15.46
N ILE A 30 -4.42 15.01 -14.96
CA ILE A 30 -5.79 15.49 -15.12
C ILE A 30 -6.38 15.77 -13.75
N ALA A 31 -6.79 17.01 -13.50
CA ALA A 31 -7.51 17.38 -12.28
C ALA A 31 -8.94 16.81 -12.30
N LEU A 32 -9.30 16.09 -11.23
CA LEU A 32 -10.61 15.50 -10.96
C LEU A 32 -11.37 16.35 -9.90
N GLY A 33 -11.45 17.67 -10.10
CA GLY A 33 -12.05 18.63 -9.16
C GLY A 33 -13.25 19.41 -9.73
N ARG A 34 -13.98 20.15 -8.86
CA ARG A 34 -15.17 20.96 -9.23
C ARG A 34 -14.89 22.10 -10.24
N ARG A 35 -13.63 22.42 -10.50
CA ARG A 35 -13.28 23.36 -11.57
C ARG A 35 -13.20 22.57 -12.88
N GLN A 36 -14.34 22.45 -13.56
CA GLN A 36 -14.52 21.78 -14.86
C GLN A 36 -13.65 22.34 -16.02
N TYR A 37 -12.63 23.15 -15.76
CA TYR A 37 -11.89 23.91 -16.76
C TYR A 37 -10.37 23.89 -16.60
N GLU A 38 -9.81 23.07 -15.72
CA GLU A 38 -8.35 22.91 -15.71
C GLU A 38 -7.94 21.99 -16.86
N GLU A 39 -7.19 22.55 -17.81
CA GLU A 39 -6.68 21.80 -18.96
C GLU A 39 -5.72 20.70 -18.48
N PRO A 40 -5.75 19.49 -19.06
CA PRO A 40 -4.78 18.45 -18.78
C PRO A 40 -3.35 18.96 -18.96
N VAL A 41 -2.49 18.69 -17.98
CA VAL A 41 -1.08 19.08 -18.04
C VAL A 41 -0.27 17.90 -18.54
N TYR A 42 0.41 18.08 -19.66
CA TYR A 42 1.36 17.12 -20.22
C TYR A 42 2.78 17.53 -19.85
N LEU A 43 3.48 16.65 -19.12
CA LEU A 43 4.86 16.87 -18.69
C LEU A 43 5.77 15.87 -19.38
N ASN A 44 6.78 16.36 -20.11
CA ASN A 44 7.89 15.56 -20.61
C ASN A 44 9.11 15.81 -19.72
N PHE A 45 9.71 14.74 -19.21
CA PHE A 45 10.82 14.83 -18.25
C PHE A 45 12.19 14.60 -18.87
N GLU A 46 12.26 14.31 -20.18
CA GLU A 46 13.48 13.98 -20.93
C GLU A 46 14.29 12.81 -20.32
N THR A 47 13.67 12.05 -19.41
CA THR A 47 14.27 10.98 -18.63
C THR A 47 13.35 9.78 -18.69
N ARG A 48 13.90 8.60 -18.94
CA ARG A 48 13.12 7.35 -18.93
C ARG A 48 12.87 6.89 -17.50
N PHE A 49 11.65 6.48 -17.20
CA PHE A 49 11.26 5.97 -15.90
C PHE A 49 10.26 4.81 -16.05
N GLY A 50 10.35 3.82 -15.15
CA GLY A 50 9.44 2.67 -15.14
C GLY A 50 8.26 2.85 -14.20
N SER A 51 8.41 3.70 -13.19
CA SER A 51 7.35 4.03 -12.23
C SER A 51 7.57 5.42 -11.65
N PHE A 52 6.57 5.94 -10.95
CA PHE A 52 6.60 7.28 -10.38
C PHE A 52 5.68 7.38 -9.17
N ASP A 53 5.95 8.36 -8.31
CA ASP A 53 5.05 8.78 -7.24
C ASP A 53 4.91 10.31 -7.21
N VAL A 54 3.79 10.84 -6.71
CA VAL A 54 3.46 12.27 -6.86
C VAL A 54 2.86 12.89 -5.61
N ASP A 55 3.50 13.88 -5.00
CA ASP A 55 2.87 14.71 -3.97
C ASP A 55 2.55 16.10 -4.54
N LEU A 56 1.30 16.26 -5.00
CA LEU A 56 0.83 17.51 -5.59
C LEU A 56 0.71 18.64 -4.58
N THR A 57 0.61 18.36 -3.27
CA THR A 57 0.59 19.42 -2.27
C THR A 57 1.92 20.17 -2.18
N GLN A 58 2.99 19.50 -2.63
CA GLN A 58 4.34 20.03 -2.73
C GLN A 58 4.78 20.20 -4.18
N GLU A 59 3.89 19.99 -5.15
CA GLU A 59 4.19 20.04 -6.58
C GLU A 59 5.36 19.11 -6.97
N LEU A 60 5.48 17.96 -6.29
CA LEU A 60 6.59 17.02 -6.43
C LEU A 60 6.17 15.78 -7.23
N VAL A 61 6.98 15.42 -8.22
CA VAL A 61 6.97 14.12 -8.89
C VAL A 61 8.31 13.44 -8.61
N VAL A 62 8.29 12.21 -8.08
CA VAL A 62 9.46 11.35 -7.94
C VAL A 62 9.40 10.31 -9.05
N LEU A 63 10.31 10.41 -10.02
CA LEU A 63 10.44 9.44 -11.10
C LEU A 63 11.45 8.37 -10.70
N ILE A 64 11.12 7.12 -10.97
CA ILE A 64 11.97 5.97 -10.67
C ILE A 64 12.55 5.50 -12.01
N GLU A 65 13.83 5.80 -12.24
CA GLU A 65 14.51 5.51 -13.50
C GLU A 65 14.39 4.01 -13.80
N ALA A 66 14.00 3.68 -15.02
CA ALA A 66 13.91 2.30 -15.45
C ALA A 66 15.30 1.66 -15.45
N ARG A 67 15.36 0.35 -15.21
CA ARG A 67 16.59 -0.38 -14.89
C ARG A 67 17.75 0.01 -15.80
N SER A 68 18.73 0.71 -15.24
CA SER A 68 20.10 0.65 -15.75
C SER A 68 20.55 -0.80 -15.64
N GLY A 69 21.35 -1.33 -16.58
CA GLY A 69 21.77 -2.74 -16.63
C GLY A 69 22.49 -3.32 -15.40
N ASP A 70 22.53 -2.58 -14.29
CA ASP A 70 22.92 -3.01 -12.96
C ASP A 70 21.67 -3.21 -12.07
N PRO A 71 21.35 -4.46 -11.65
CA PRO A 71 20.17 -4.76 -10.82
C PRO A 71 20.27 -4.23 -9.38
N THR A 72 21.42 -3.70 -8.99
CA THR A 72 21.70 -3.16 -7.66
C THR A 72 21.70 -1.63 -7.64
N LEU A 73 21.63 -0.97 -8.79
CA LEU A 73 21.58 0.49 -8.88
C LEU A 73 20.16 0.98 -9.17
N ALA A 74 19.62 1.78 -8.26
CA ALA A 74 18.34 2.47 -8.46
C ALA A 74 18.57 4.00 -8.51
N ARG A 75 17.87 4.70 -9.39
CA ARG A 75 17.94 6.16 -9.50
C ARG A 75 16.56 6.80 -9.40
N PHE A 76 16.51 7.90 -8.66
CA PHE A 76 15.29 8.63 -8.38
C PHE A 76 15.47 10.08 -8.80
N HIS A 77 14.54 10.62 -9.57
CA HIS A 77 14.57 12.01 -10.03
C HIS A 77 13.45 12.80 -9.37
N PHE A 78 13.81 13.93 -8.76
CA PHE A 78 12.87 14.84 -8.13
C PHE A 78 12.50 15.93 -9.13
N ARG A 79 11.27 15.89 -9.64
CA ARG A 79 10.76 16.80 -10.66
C ARG A 79 9.59 17.62 -10.14
N SER A 80 9.41 18.79 -10.71
CA SER A 80 8.26 19.67 -10.51
C SER A 80 7.05 19.14 -11.27
N ALA A 81 5.90 19.04 -10.60
CA ALA A 81 4.62 18.70 -11.19
C ALA A 81 4.02 19.86 -12.01
N ILE A 82 4.63 21.05 -11.98
CA ILE A 82 4.20 22.20 -12.76
C ILE A 82 4.84 22.19 -14.16
N ASP A 83 6.14 21.99 -14.22
CA ASP A 83 6.93 22.24 -15.44
C ASP A 83 7.89 21.10 -15.80
N GLY A 84 7.90 20.00 -15.04
CA GLY A 84 8.75 18.83 -15.30
C GLY A 84 10.23 19.02 -15.00
N LYS A 85 10.66 20.23 -14.62
CA LYS A 85 12.08 20.54 -14.32
C LYS A 85 12.51 19.95 -12.97
N PRO A 86 13.82 19.90 -12.66
CA PRO A 86 14.28 19.57 -11.31
C PRO A 86 13.52 20.34 -10.24
N HIS A 87 13.04 19.63 -9.21
CA HIS A 87 12.22 20.22 -8.17
C HIS A 87 13.04 21.25 -7.36
N PRO A 88 12.57 22.51 -7.21
CA PRO A 88 13.39 23.59 -6.65
C PRO A 88 13.72 23.41 -5.16
N LEU A 89 12.90 22.63 -4.42
CA LEU A 89 13.15 22.31 -3.01
C LEU A 89 14.09 21.11 -2.80
N ALA A 90 14.40 20.35 -3.85
CA ALA A 90 15.28 19.20 -3.74
C ALA A 90 16.74 19.67 -3.84
N ARG A 91 17.56 19.34 -2.83
CA ARG A 91 19.00 19.63 -2.84
C ARG A 91 19.70 18.97 -4.04
N HIS A 92 19.28 17.77 -4.39
CA HIS A 92 19.75 17.04 -5.55
C HIS A 92 18.57 16.85 -6.51
N ALA A 93 18.78 17.13 -7.80
CA ALA A 93 17.79 16.86 -8.84
C ALA A 93 17.50 15.35 -8.97
N SER A 94 18.49 14.52 -8.63
CA SER A 94 18.36 13.08 -8.57
C SER A 94 19.25 12.50 -7.49
N ILE A 95 18.90 11.31 -7.00
CA ILE A 95 19.74 10.48 -6.14
C ILE A 95 19.95 9.11 -6.78
N SER A 96 21.11 8.53 -6.52
CA SER A 96 21.48 7.18 -6.95
C SER A 96 21.71 6.32 -5.72
N ILE A 97 21.15 5.13 -5.70
CA ILE A 97 21.17 4.23 -4.55
C ILE A 97 21.80 2.92 -5.02
N GLN A 98 22.97 2.64 -4.47
CA GLN A 98 23.69 1.39 -4.63
C GLN A 98 23.23 0.42 -3.53
N LEU A 99 22.45 -0.57 -3.93
CA LEU A 99 22.01 -1.67 -3.08
C LEU A 99 23.17 -2.66 -2.90
N GLU A 100 23.22 -3.28 -1.74
CA GLU A 100 24.13 -4.41 -1.52
C GLU A 100 23.67 -5.61 -2.37
N ASP A 101 24.61 -6.20 -3.09
CA ASP A 101 24.36 -7.39 -3.92
C ASP A 101 23.78 -8.52 -3.05
N PRO A 102 22.57 -9.02 -3.36
CA PRO A 102 21.96 -10.08 -2.58
C PRO A 102 22.61 -11.46 -2.83
N GLY A 103 23.74 -11.52 -3.56
CA GLY A 103 24.45 -12.74 -3.90
C GLY A 103 23.78 -13.45 -5.08
N ILE A 104 23.39 -12.68 -6.10
CA ILE A 104 22.67 -13.19 -7.27
C ILE A 104 23.59 -14.20 -7.98
N ASP A 105 23.21 -15.48 -7.96
CA ASP A 105 23.87 -16.50 -8.76
C ASP A 105 23.74 -16.10 -10.24
N GLU A 106 24.85 -16.05 -10.98
CA GLU A 106 24.89 -15.70 -12.40
C GLU A 106 23.94 -16.56 -13.26
N LEU A 107 23.55 -17.74 -12.74
CA LEU A 107 22.59 -18.64 -13.35
C LEU A 107 21.13 -18.15 -13.26
N ILE A 108 20.81 -17.21 -12.38
CA ILE A 108 19.48 -16.60 -12.29
C ILE A 108 19.42 -15.48 -13.32
N HIS A 109 18.74 -15.74 -14.43
CA HIS A 109 18.56 -14.75 -15.48
C HIS A 109 17.68 -13.58 -14.97
N ASN A 110 18.33 -12.44 -14.70
CA ASN A 110 17.74 -11.12 -14.45
C ASN A 110 16.71 -11.06 -13.30
N PRO A 111 17.15 -11.01 -12.04
CA PRO A 111 16.20 -10.80 -10.94
C PRO A 111 15.51 -9.45 -11.10
N VAL A 112 14.20 -9.46 -10.91
CA VAL A 112 13.37 -8.29 -11.11
C VAL A 112 13.31 -7.53 -9.77
N LEU A 113 14.09 -6.46 -9.66
CA LEU A 113 13.96 -5.47 -8.57
C LEU A 113 12.65 -4.69 -8.72
N GLU A 114 11.77 -4.85 -7.75
CA GLU A 114 10.54 -4.09 -7.61
C GLU A 114 10.72 -3.00 -6.55
N ILE A 115 10.14 -1.83 -6.82
CA ILE A 115 10.32 -0.62 -6.01
C ILE A 115 8.94 -0.12 -5.59
N GLN A 116 8.72 0.01 -4.28
CA GLN A 116 7.56 0.66 -3.71
C GLN A 116 7.99 2.00 -3.10
N THR A 117 7.26 3.08 -3.35
CA THR A 117 7.55 4.40 -2.77
C THR A 117 6.34 4.97 -2.02
N GLU A 118 6.62 5.78 -1.01
CA GLU A 118 5.62 6.60 -0.32
C GLU A 118 6.23 7.97 0.03
N ILE A 119 5.49 9.04 -0.22
CA ILE A 119 5.91 10.42 0.05
C ILE A 119 4.98 11.02 1.10
N LEU A 120 5.56 11.60 2.15
CA LEU A 120 4.85 12.34 3.18
C LEU A 120 5.66 13.56 3.62
N GLY A 121 5.21 14.75 3.23
CA GLY A 121 5.97 15.97 3.52
C GLY A 121 7.38 15.85 2.95
N LYS A 122 8.41 16.04 3.77
CA LYS A 122 9.81 15.89 3.35
C LYS A 122 10.31 14.44 3.35
N THR A 123 9.53 13.51 3.87
CA THR A 123 9.93 12.11 3.99
C THR A 123 9.59 11.36 2.70
N LEU A 124 10.60 10.75 2.09
CA LEU A 124 10.44 9.76 1.03
C LEU A 124 10.84 8.39 1.58
N ILE A 125 9.98 7.41 1.43
CA ILE A 125 10.24 6.03 1.80
C ILE A 125 10.33 5.21 0.53
N ILE A 126 11.37 4.39 0.43
CA ILE A 126 11.66 3.57 -0.75
C ILE A 126 11.89 2.13 -0.27
N GLY A 127 10.99 1.23 -0.63
CA GLY A 127 11.14 -0.20 -0.43
C GLY A 127 11.64 -0.88 -1.70
N PHE A 128 12.63 -1.74 -1.54
CA PHE A 128 13.26 -2.57 -2.55
C PHE A 128 13.00 -4.03 -2.20
N TYR A 129 12.51 -4.78 -3.17
CA TYR A 129 12.42 -6.23 -3.06
C TYR A 129 12.72 -6.87 -4.41
N TRP A 130 13.41 -8.00 -4.37
CA TRP A 130 13.66 -8.80 -5.56
C TRP A 130 12.55 -9.84 -5.66
N SER A 131 11.87 -9.89 -6.81
CA SER A 131 10.72 -10.79 -6.98
C SER A 131 11.11 -12.27 -7.15
N ASP A 132 12.40 -12.56 -7.27
CA ASP A 132 12.90 -13.93 -7.22
C ASP A 132 12.86 -14.46 -5.78
N LEU A 133 12.05 -15.49 -5.58
CA LEU A 133 11.84 -16.17 -4.30
C LEU A 133 13.11 -16.80 -3.72
N ALA A 134 14.18 -16.96 -4.51
CA ALA A 134 15.49 -17.36 -4.00
C ALA A 134 16.16 -16.24 -3.20
N LEU A 135 15.94 -14.98 -3.57
CA LEU A 135 16.53 -13.80 -2.95
C LEU A 135 15.60 -13.27 -1.86
N ARG A 136 16.04 -13.37 -0.61
CA ARG A 136 15.23 -13.03 0.59
C ARG A 136 15.64 -11.70 1.17
N VAL A 137 16.02 -10.76 0.30
CA VAL A 137 16.50 -9.47 0.71
C VAL A 137 15.38 -8.47 0.52
N TYR A 138 14.93 -7.92 1.64
CA TYR A 138 14.05 -6.78 1.67
C TYR A 138 14.81 -5.60 2.26
N GLU A 139 14.79 -4.47 1.55
CA GLU A 139 15.45 -3.27 2.02
C GLU A 139 14.53 -2.05 1.88
N LEU A 140 14.46 -1.23 2.92
CA LEU A 140 13.65 -0.02 2.94
C LEU A 140 14.50 1.15 3.41
N LEU A 141 14.51 2.23 2.64
CA LEU A 141 15.26 3.44 2.90
C LEU A 141 14.32 4.60 3.18
N ILE A 142 14.65 5.40 4.18
CA ILE A 142 13.87 6.56 4.62
C ILE A 142 14.71 7.80 4.39
N PHE A 143 14.32 8.65 3.46
CA PHE A 143 15.02 9.88 3.09
C PHE A 143 14.26 11.12 3.54
N ASP A 144 14.99 12.17 3.89
CA ASP A 144 14.50 13.53 3.71
C ASP A 144 14.87 13.94 2.28
N TRP A 145 13.91 13.88 1.36
CA TRP A 145 14.17 14.09 -0.07
C TRP A 145 14.58 15.53 -0.38
N ALA A 146 14.09 16.49 0.39
CA ALA A 146 14.39 17.91 0.18
C ALA A 146 15.86 18.21 0.53
N SER A 147 16.33 17.70 1.67
CA SER A 147 17.73 17.84 2.09
C SER A 147 18.68 16.84 1.43
N GLY A 148 18.14 15.78 0.81
CA GLY A 148 18.91 14.69 0.22
C GLY A 148 19.67 13.88 1.26
N VAL A 149 19.08 13.62 2.42
CA VAL A 149 19.74 12.89 3.52
C VAL A 149 19.01 11.60 3.82
N LEU A 150 19.76 10.50 3.95
CA LEU A 150 19.23 9.22 4.41
C LEU A 150 19.03 9.27 5.94
N LEU A 151 17.78 9.18 6.37
CA LEU A 151 17.36 9.19 7.78
C LEU A 151 17.50 7.82 8.42
N GLY A 152 17.26 6.74 7.67
CA GLY A 152 17.40 5.37 8.18
C GLY A 152 17.25 4.31 7.10
N LYS A 153 17.74 3.11 7.41
CA LYS A 153 17.62 1.88 6.61
C LYS A 153 16.91 0.82 7.43
N ILE A 154 16.07 0.00 6.81
CA ILE A 154 15.55 -1.25 7.37
C ILE A 154 15.95 -2.34 6.38
N ARG A 155 16.72 -3.34 6.81
CA ARG A 155 17.13 -4.46 5.96
C ARG A 155 16.81 -5.77 6.65
N SER A 156 16.29 -6.72 5.89
CA SER A 156 16.07 -8.09 6.33
C SER A 156 16.52 -9.07 5.26
N GLU A 157 17.32 -10.07 5.67
CA GLU A 157 17.82 -11.15 4.82
C GLU A 157 16.96 -12.42 4.89
N THR A 158 15.90 -12.37 5.69
CA THR A 158 14.98 -13.51 5.90
C THR A 158 13.57 -13.20 5.43
N THR A 159 13.28 -11.95 5.11
CA THR A 159 11.96 -11.49 4.65
C THR A 159 11.83 -11.75 3.17
N LEU A 160 10.85 -12.56 2.80
CA LEU A 160 10.52 -12.90 1.41
C LEU A 160 9.71 -11.80 0.72
N SER A 161 8.77 -11.20 1.46
CA SER A 161 7.96 -10.09 0.98
C SER A 161 7.82 -9.07 2.09
N GLY A 162 8.04 -7.80 1.72
CA GLY A 162 7.86 -6.65 2.59
C GLY A 162 6.96 -5.64 1.91
N SER A 163 5.87 -5.29 2.57
CA SER A 163 5.01 -4.19 2.14
C SER A 163 4.84 -3.24 3.31
N PHE A 164 4.98 -1.95 3.05
CA PHE A 164 4.97 -0.94 4.10
C PHE A 164 3.87 0.10 3.91
N ALA A 165 3.53 0.77 5.00
CA ALA A 165 2.66 1.93 4.99
C ALA A 165 2.92 2.84 6.20
N LEU A 166 2.79 4.15 6.00
CA LEU A 166 2.82 5.10 7.11
C LEU A 166 1.56 4.99 7.97
N LEU A 167 1.75 5.00 9.30
CA LEU A 167 0.64 5.07 10.26
C LEU A 167 0.32 6.51 10.63
N ASP A 168 1.36 7.31 10.76
CA ASP A 168 1.34 8.76 10.99
C ASP A 168 2.71 9.35 10.58
N ASN A 169 2.97 10.61 10.93
CA ASN A 169 4.24 11.29 10.61
C ASN A 169 5.46 10.75 11.38
N HIS A 170 5.29 9.77 12.26
CA HIS A 170 6.31 9.29 13.18
C HIS A 170 6.50 7.77 13.13
N HIS A 171 5.53 7.03 12.60
CA HIS A 171 5.51 5.58 12.66
C HIS A 171 5.29 4.97 11.28
N LEU A 172 6.13 3.99 10.96
CA LEU A 172 6.05 3.18 9.76
C LEU A 172 5.65 1.76 10.14
N ALA A 173 4.65 1.20 9.47
CA ALA A 173 4.32 -0.21 9.57
C ALA A 173 4.94 -0.96 8.39
N LEU A 174 5.61 -2.07 8.69
CA LEU A 174 6.17 -3.00 7.71
C LEU A 174 5.55 -4.38 7.97
N LEU A 175 4.82 -4.89 6.99
CA LEU A 175 4.37 -6.27 6.98
C LEU A 175 5.51 -7.13 6.44
N SER A 176 6.10 -7.94 7.32
CA SER A 176 7.22 -8.83 7.01
C SER A 176 6.73 -10.28 7.00
N VAL A 177 7.20 -11.02 6.01
CA VAL A 177 6.88 -12.43 5.81
C VAL A 177 8.18 -13.20 5.70
N THR A 178 8.39 -14.17 6.58
CA THR A 178 9.58 -15.03 6.58
C THR A 178 9.25 -16.45 6.16
N CYS A 179 10.19 -17.10 5.48
CA CYS A 179 10.10 -18.50 5.03
C CYS A 179 11.28 -19.31 5.54
N ARG A 180 11.13 -20.63 5.66
CA ARG A 180 12.28 -21.50 6.01
C ARG A 180 13.33 -21.51 4.90
N ILE A 181 14.62 -21.43 5.23
CA ILE A 181 15.77 -21.22 4.30
C ILE A 181 15.75 -22.11 3.05
N SER A 182 15.29 -23.36 3.16
CA SER A 182 15.29 -24.34 2.07
C SER A 182 13.93 -24.57 1.40
N SER A 183 12.89 -23.79 1.73
CA SER A 183 11.54 -24.02 1.22
C SER A 183 10.72 -22.73 1.06
N ARG A 184 9.61 -22.83 0.33
CA ARG A 184 8.59 -21.78 0.24
C ARG A 184 7.57 -21.83 1.39
N HIS A 185 7.82 -22.65 2.41
CA HIS A 185 6.95 -22.74 3.57
C HIS A 185 7.08 -21.47 4.40
N LEU A 186 5.93 -20.83 4.59
CA LEU A 186 5.76 -19.70 5.48
C LEU A 186 6.14 -20.11 6.90
N GLU A 187 7.08 -19.38 7.48
CA GLU A 187 7.46 -19.54 8.87
C GLU A 187 6.68 -18.56 9.74
N MET A 188 6.63 -17.30 9.32
CA MET A 188 6.05 -16.24 10.12
C MET A 188 5.53 -15.10 9.27
N VAL A 189 4.46 -14.47 9.75
CA VAL A 189 3.97 -13.18 9.26
C VAL A 189 3.92 -12.25 10.46
N ASN A 190 4.49 -11.05 10.34
CA ASN A 190 4.55 -10.09 11.42
C ASN A 190 4.27 -8.68 10.89
N LEU A 191 3.56 -7.88 11.68
CA LEU A 191 3.49 -6.45 11.49
C LEU A 191 4.52 -5.79 12.41
N MET A 192 5.58 -5.23 11.83
CA MET A 192 6.65 -4.55 12.53
C MET A 192 6.42 -3.05 12.46
N ILE A 193 6.44 -2.35 13.59
CA ILE A 193 6.32 -0.90 13.65
C ILE A 193 7.69 -0.31 13.94
N TYR A 194 8.07 0.69 13.14
CA TYR A 194 9.33 1.42 13.27
C TYR A 194 9.03 2.88 13.63
N GLN A 195 9.89 3.45 14.48
CA GLN A 195 9.93 4.88 14.72
C GLN A 195 10.71 5.54 13.57
N LEU A 196 10.11 6.50 12.89
CA LEU A 196 10.79 7.30 11.88
C LEU A 196 11.82 8.22 12.55
N PRO A 197 13.09 8.19 12.11
CA PRO A 197 14.09 9.13 12.57
C PRO A 197 13.75 10.56 12.11
N CYS A 198 13.85 11.54 13.01
CA CYS A 198 13.70 12.96 12.68
C CYS A 198 15.05 13.69 12.53
N ILE A 199 16.16 13.01 12.82
CA ILE A 199 17.52 13.54 12.75
C ILE A 199 18.34 12.64 11.84
N ALA A 200 19.06 13.26 10.91
CA ALA A 200 19.97 12.60 10.00
C ALA A 200 21.06 11.80 10.72
N LEU A 201 21.36 10.61 10.20
CA LEU A 201 22.62 9.93 10.48
C LEU A 201 23.76 10.76 9.84
N GLN A 202 24.86 10.98 10.59
CA GLN A 202 25.86 12.04 10.35
C GLN A 202 26.64 12.00 9.00
N ALA A 203 26.34 11.09 8.08
CA ALA A 203 26.97 11.06 6.76
C ALA A 203 26.16 11.90 5.76
N GLN A 204 26.49 13.19 5.62
CA GLN A 204 26.01 13.96 4.47
C GLN A 204 26.84 13.56 3.24
N ASP A 205 26.27 12.71 2.38
CA ASP A 205 26.80 12.57 1.03
C ASP A 205 26.51 13.87 0.25
N LYS A 206 27.54 14.44 -0.38
CA LYS A 206 27.40 15.66 -1.20
C LYS A 206 27.08 15.34 -2.65
N SER A 207 27.20 14.08 -3.07
CA SER A 207 27.09 13.66 -4.46
C SER A 207 25.68 13.18 -4.84
N GLY A 208 24.83 12.89 -3.86
CA GLY A 208 23.53 12.25 -4.09
C GLY A 208 23.65 10.75 -4.42
N LEU A 209 24.83 10.16 -4.27
CA LEU A 209 25.06 8.71 -4.32
C LEU A 209 24.95 8.14 -2.90
N PHE A 210 24.26 7.02 -2.74
CA PHE A 210 24.09 6.35 -1.46
C PHE A 210 24.48 4.89 -1.59
N ASP A 211 25.51 4.47 -0.87
CA ASP A 211 25.82 3.06 -0.68
C ASP A 211 25.13 2.55 0.58
N THR A 212 24.13 1.70 0.38
CA THR A 212 23.30 1.16 1.45
C THR A 212 24.09 0.36 2.49
N PHE A 213 25.19 -0.28 2.11
CA PHE A 213 26.04 -1.08 3.00
C PHE A 213 26.58 -0.26 4.18
N LEU A 214 26.78 1.05 3.98
CA LEU A 214 27.39 1.95 4.96
C LEU A 214 26.44 2.37 6.10
N TYR A 215 25.14 2.04 6.00
CA TYR A 215 24.14 2.48 6.95
C TYR A 215 23.69 1.33 7.85
N PRO A 216 23.50 1.53 9.17
CA PRO A 216 22.95 0.50 10.03
C PRO A 216 21.44 0.33 9.80
N SER A 217 20.94 -0.89 9.99
CA SER A 217 19.49 -1.14 10.00
C SER A 217 18.85 -0.64 11.30
N LEU A 218 17.70 -0.01 11.18
CA LEU A 218 16.81 0.31 12.28
C LEU A 218 16.20 -0.96 12.85
N ALA A 219 15.94 -0.96 14.15
CA ALA A 219 15.19 -2.00 14.83
C ALA A 219 13.71 -1.60 14.95
N PRO A 220 12.76 -2.54 14.86
CA PRO A 220 11.37 -2.26 15.13
C PRO A 220 11.17 -1.92 16.60
N ILE A 221 10.27 -0.98 16.89
CA ILE A 221 9.86 -0.62 18.25
C ILE A 221 8.72 -1.50 18.76
N LEU A 222 8.01 -2.19 17.86
CA LEU A 222 6.91 -3.08 18.17
C LEU A 222 6.82 -4.16 17.08
N VAL A 223 6.63 -5.41 17.48
CA VAL A 223 6.45 -6.56 16.58
C VAL A 223 5.17 -7.28 16.98
N LEU A 224 4.25 -7.39 16.03
CA LEU A 224 2.92 -7.96 16.20
C LEU A 224 2.82 -9.24 15.36
N ASP A 225 2.78 -10.38 16.03
CA ASP A 225 2.80 -11.68 15.36
C ASP A 225 1.40 -12.04 14.85
N PHE A 226 1.30 -12.42 13.58
CA PHE A 226 0.09 -13.05 13.04
C PHE A 226 -0.03 -14.51 13.54
N PRO A 227 -1.21 -15.14 13.37
CA PRO A 227 -1.38 -16.54 13.72
C PRO A 227 -0.39 -17.43 12.94
N PRO A 228 0.11 -18.50 13.57
CA PRO A 228 0.99 -19.43 12.89
C PRO A 228 0.27 -20.14 11.74
N ILE A 229 0.85 -20.05 10.55
CA ILE A 229 0.36 -20.68 9.32
C ILE A 229 0.76 -22.17 9.32
N SER A 230 -0.11 -23.03 8.79
CA SER A 230 0.16 -24.47 8.67
C SER A 230 1.37 -24.75 7.79
N ASP A 231 2.17 -25.76 8.15
CA ASP A 231 3.34 -26.18 7.38
C ASP A 231 2.95 -26.70 5.97
N SER A 232 1.67 -27.01 5.72
CA SER A 232 1.16 -27.40 4.39
C SER A 232 0.90 -26.24 3.43
N VAL A 233 1.03 -25.01 3.92
CA VAL A 233 0.67 -23.81 3.18
C VAL A 233 1.91 -23.13 2.59
N LEU A 234 1.76 -22.66 1.36
CA LEU A 234 2.74 -21.91 0.58
C LEU A 234 2.16 -20.55 0.20
N LEU A 235 3.01 -19.57 -0.06
CA LEU A 235 2.59 -18.30 -0.67
C LEU A 235 2.19 -18.50 -2.13
N TRP A 236 1.13 -17.80 -2.54
CA TRP A 236 0.76 -17.75 -3.95
C TRP A 236 1.56 -16.70 -4.71
N GLY A 237 2.38 -17.12 -5.68
CA GLY A 237 3.08 -16.19 -6.56
C GLY A 237 4.30 -15.54 -5.90
N ASP A 238 4.56 -14.31 -6.31
CA ASP A 238 5.71 -13.49 -5.91
C ASP A 238 5.40 -12.66 -4.64
N ALA A 239 6.20 -11.63 -4.40
CA ALA A 239 6.02 -10.72 -3.28
C ALA A 239 4.64 -10.04 -3.23
N SER A 240 3.88 -9.99 -4.34
CA SER A 240 2.52 -9.45 -4.38
C SER A 240 1.47 -10.32 -3.67
N ALA A 241 1.83 -11.54 -3.27
CA ALA A 241 0.97 -12.44 -2.52
C ALA A 241 0.45 -11.82 -1.22
N ILE A 242 1.31 -11.02 -0.58
CA ILE A 242 1.04 -10.35 0.69
C ILE A 242 1.29 -8.87 0.52
N GLN A 243 0.26 -8.07 0.81
CA GLN A 243 0.29 -6.62 0.62
C GLN A 243 -0.26 -5.91 1.85
N LEU A 244 0.41 -4.84 2.25
CA LEU A 244 -0.07 -3.87 3.21
C LEU A 244 -0.51 -2.63 2.43
N ARG A 245 -1.74 -2.19 2.67
CA ARG A 245 -2.34 -1.05 1.99
C ARG A 245 -2.97 -0.12 2.98
N THR A 246 -2.95 1.16 2.63
CA THR A 246 -3.70 2.21 3.30
C THR A 246 -4.47 2.98 2.25
N ASN A 247 -5.68 3.38 2.59
CA ASN A 247 -6.45 4.30 1.77
C ASN A 247 -7.47 4.99 2.68
N PRO A 248 -7.41 6.32 2.84
CA PRO A 248 -6.34 7.20 2.41
C PRO A 248 -5.06 6.93 3.22
N GLY A 249 -3.91 7.12 2.59
CA GLY A 249 -2.62 7.18 3.27
C GLY A 249 -2.47 8.45 4.12
N VAL A 250 -1.41 8.52 4.92
CA VAL A 250 -1.09 9.74 5.71
C VAL A 250 -0.85 10.91 4.75
N GLY A 251 -1.32 12.10 5.10
CA GLY A 251 -1.17 13.31 4.27
C GLY A 251 -2.15 13.40 3.10
N GLN A 252 -2.90 12.34 2.80
CA GLN A 252 -3.89 12.38 1.72
C GLN A 252 -5.20 13.05 2.15
N VAL A 253 -5.83 13.74 1.20
CA VAL A 253 -7.12 14.40 1.39
C VAL A 253 -8.23 13.34 1.52
N VAL A 254 -8.94 13.36 2.64
CA VAL A 254 -10.08 12.47 2.93
C VAL A 254 -11.40 13.12 2.56
N PHE A 255 -11.45 14.45 2.63
CA PHE A 255 -12.62 15.24 2.30
C PHE A 255 -12.20 16.56 1.68
N ASP A 256 -12.68 16.81 0.47
CA ASP A 256 -12.50 18.07 -0.24
C ASP A 256 -13.85 18.77 -0.38
N GLY A 257 -14.20 19.57 0.62
CA GLY A 257 -15.41 20.39 0.67
C GLY A 257 -15.08 21.86 0.95
N PRO A 258 -15.92 22.62 1.69
CA PRO A 258 -15.57 23.98 2.12
C PRO A 258 -14.31 24.05 2.99
N SER A 259 -13.89 22.90 3.53
CA SER A 259 -12.64 22.72 4.26
C SER A 259 -12.00 21.42 3.80
N THR A 260 -10.71 21.45 3.51
CA THR A 260 -9.93 20.27 3.15
C THR A 260 -9.52 19.54 4.43
N LEU A 261 -9.90 18.27 4.56
CA LEU A 261 -9.47 17.41 5.66
C LEU A 261 -8.42 16.43 5.19
N VAL A 262 -7.29 16.40 5.89
CA VAL A 262 -6.15 15.55 5.59
C VAL A 262 -6.03 14.44 6.64
N CYS A 263 -5.69 13.23 6.19
CA CYS A 263 -5.46 12.08 7.04
C CYS A 263 -4.15 12.26 7.83
N SER A 264 -4.21 12.71 9.09
CA SER A 264 -3.02 12.81 9.95
C SER A 264 -2.56 11.46 10.51
N ARG A 265 -3.49 10.49 10.58
CA ARG A 265 -3.25 9.13 11.04
C ARG A 265 -4.15 8.17 10.28
N VAL A 266 -3.57 7.08 9.80
CA VAL A 266 -4.35 6.02 9.14
C VAL A 266 -5.23 5.33 10.18
N PRO A 267 -6.54 5.22 9.99
CA PRO A 267 -7.42 4.58 10.96
C PRO A 267 -7.46 3.05 10.85
N ILE A 268 -7.30 2.53 9.63
CA ILE A 268 -7.37 1.11 9.29
C ILE A 268 -6.24 0.78 8.31
N LEU A 269 -5.48 -0.27 8.60
CA LEU A 269 -4.60 -0.91 7.63
C LEU A 269 -5.35 -2.05 6.95
N GLU A 270 -5.15 -2.23 5.66
CA GLU A 270 -5.59 -3.41 4.93
C GLU A 270 -4.40 -4.32 4.68
N VAL A 271 -4.49 -5.57 5.12
CA VAL A 271 -3.56 -6.64 4.78
C VAL A 271 -4.27 -7.63 3.88
N ARG A 272 -3.73 -7.83 2.68
CA ARG A 272 -4.18 -8.88 1.76
C ARG A 272 -3.17 -10.00 1.76
N MET A 273 -3.62 -11.24 1.88
CA MET A 273 -2.78 -12.44 1.86
C MET A 273 -3.36 -13.50 0.93
N SER A 274 -2.53 -14.03 0.03
CA SER A 274 -2.90 -15.08 -0.92
C SER A 274 -2.08 -16.34 -0.64
N LEU A 275 -2.75 -17.41 -0.23
CA LEU A 275 -2.17 -18.63 0.33
C LEU A 275 -2.63 -19.86 -0.44
N HIS A 276 -1.77 -20.88 -0.58
CA HIS A 276 -2.08 -22.17 -1.21
C HIS A 276 -1.86 -23.30 -0.24
N ASN A 277 -2.82 -24.21 -0.14
CA ASN A 277 -2.62 -25.46 0.59
C ASN A 277 -2.21 -26.59 -0.38
N HIS A 278 -1.08 -27.24 -0.09
CA HIS A 278 -0.54 -28.35 -0.88
C HIS A 278 -0.94 -29.75 -0.36
N GLU A 279 -1.64 -29.88 0.78
CA GLU A 279 -2.06 -31.19 1.31
C GLU A 279 -3.05 -31.94 0.40
N HIS A 280 -3.78 -31.20 -0.43
CA HIS A 280 -4.75 -31.79 -1.33
C HIS A 280 -4.18 -31.94 -2.75
N LYS A 281 -4.56 -33.02 -3.44
CA LYS A 281 -4.24 -33.22 -4.86
C LYS A 281 -4.73 -32.06 -5.74
N THR A 282 -5.67 -31.26 -5.24
CA THR A 282 -6.13 -30.01 -5.83
C THR A 282 -5.52 -28.84 -5.10
N LEU A 283 -4.84 -27.94 -5.81
CA LEU A 283 -4.39 -26.66 -5.29
C LEU A 283 -5.61 -25.83 -4.87
N ILE A 284 -5.83 -25.68 -3.56
CA ILE A 284 -6.86 -24.79 -3.03
C ILE A 284 -6.22 -23.44 -2.74
N HIS A 285 -6.75 -22.39 -3.36
CA HIS A 285 -6.34 -21.01 -3.18
C HIS A 285 -7.22 -20.33 -2.13
N PHE A 286 -6.58 -19.72 -1.14
CA PHE A 286 -7.24 -18.92 -0.12
C PHE A 286 -6.76 -17.47 -0.24
N THR A 287 -7.70 -16.53 -0.26
CA THR A 287 -7.38 -15.11 -0.16
C THR A 287 -8.00 -14.56 1.11
N TYR A 288 -7.17 -14.02 1.98
CA TYR A 288 -7.58 -13.33 3.19
C TYR A 288 -7.41 -11.82 3.00
N GLN A 289 -8.43 -11.08 3.42
CA GLN A 289 -8.38 -9.63 3.55
C GLN A 289 -8.62 -9.28 5.01
N VAL A 290 -7.64 -8.64 5.61
CA VAL A 290 -7.57 -8.37 7.04
C VAL A 290 -7.52 -6.87 7.25
N TYR A 291 -8.51 -6.33 7.95
CA TYR A 291 -8.56 -4.93 8.35
C TYR A 291 -8.06 -4.80 9.77
N ILE A 292 -7.05 -3.97 9.98
CA ILE A 292 -6.39 -3.80 11.28
C ILE A 292 -6.64 -2.38 11.76
N SER A 293 -7.25 -2.24 12.93
CA SER A 293 -7.44 -0.95 13.57
C SER A 293 -6.14 -0.44 14.18
N THR A 294 -5.66 0.70 13.67
CA THR A 294 -4.44 1.34 14.17
C THR A 294 -4.63 1.92 15.57
N PHE A 295 -5.87 2.19 16.00
CA PHE A 295 -6.16 2.61 17.36
C PHE A 295 -5.58 1.64 18.40
N HIS A 296 -5.74 0.33 18.17
CA HIS A 296 -5.17 -0.69 19.03
C HIS A 296 -3.64 -0.73 18.97
N ILE A 297 -3.05 -0.49 17.79
CA ILE A 297 -1.59 -0.40 17.64
C ILE A 297 -1.05 0.80 18.44
N PHE A 298 -1.68 1.97 18.34
CA PHE A 298 -1.29 3.15 19.11
C PHE A 298 -1.50 2.99 20.62
N ASP A 299 -2.53 2.27 21.05
CA ASP A 299 -2.72 1.92 22.47
C ASP A 299 -1.58 1.02 22.98
N LEU A 300 -1.13 0.06 22.17
CA LEU A 300 0.05 -0.77 22.50
C LEU A 300 1.33 0.06 22.54
N LEU A 301 1.53 0.97 21.57
CA LEU A 301 2.68 1.88 21.56
C LEU A 301 2.70 2.80 22.79
N ALA A 302 1.55 3.32 23.21
CA ALA A 302 1.42 4.19 24.38
C ALA A 302 1.67 3.46 25.70
N ARG A 303 1.38 2.15 25.76
CA ARG A 303 1.58 1.30 26.94
C ARG A 303 2.89 0.51 26.92
N ARG A 304 3.73 0.75 25.92
CA ARG A 304 4.93 -0.06 25.67
C ARG A 304 5.85 -0.04 26.90
N ASP A 305 6.19 -1.24 27.36
CA ASP A 305 7.31 -1.46 28.26
C ASP A 305 8.60 -1.51 27.43
N PRO A 306 9.67 -0.75 27.77
CA PRO A 306 10.95 -0.82 27.08
C PRO A 306 11.52 -2.24 26.93
N VAL A 307 11.15 -3.17 27.82
CA VAL A 307 11.61 -4.56 27.78
C VAL A 307 10.80 -5.42 26.81
N ARG A 308 9.55 -5.03 26.52
CA ARG A 308 8.61 -5.85 25.76
C ARG A 308 8.27 -5.23 24.41
N GLU A 309 8.90 -5.76 23.38
CA GLU A 309 8.74 -5.27 22.01
C GLU A 309 7.86 -6.18 21.15
N ARG A 310 7.49 -7.37 21.63
CA ARG A 310 6.81 -8.40 20.85
C ARG A 310 5.51 -8.88 21.49
N PHE A 311 4.46 -9.02 20.67
CA PHE A 311 3.14 -9.48 21.08
C PHE A 311 2.67 -10.62 20.19
N SER A 312 2.27 -11.72 20.80
CA SER A 312 1.70 -12.87 20.11
C SER A 312 0.28 -12.54 19.60
N TRP A 313 -0.21 -13.29 18.60
CA TRP A 313 -1.55 -13.09 18.04
C TRP A 313 -2.63 -12.93 19.11
N ASN A 314 -2.66 -13.83 20.10
CA ASN A 314 -3.68 -13.85 21.14
C ASN A 314 -3.71 -12.59 22.02
N GLU A 315 -2.64 -11.80 22.02
CA GLU A 315 -2.51 -10.60 22.86
C GLU A 315 -2.95 -9.32 22.15
N TRP A 316 -2.83 -9.25 20.82
CA TRP A 316 -3.15 -8.04 20.05
C TRP A 316 -4.23 -8.27 18.96
N GLY A 317 -4.20 -9.43 18.31
CA GLY A 317 -4.86 -9.69 17.03
C GLY A 317 -6.40 -9.73 17.09
N PRO A 318 -7.02 -10.59 17.92
CA PRO A 318 -8.46 -10.82 17.84
C PRO A 318 -9.32 -9.55 17.99
N ARG A 319 -8.90 -8.61 18.85
CA ARG A 319 -9.60 -7.33 19.05
C ARG A 319 -9.24 -6.27 18.03
N ALA A 320 -8.02 -6.29 17.51
CA ALA A 320 -7.53 -5.28 16.59
C ALA A 320 -7.89 -5.56 15.13
N THR A 321 -8.33 -6.77 14.79
CA THR A 321 -8.47 -7.20 13.39
C THR A 321 -9.88 -7.66 13.02
N ARG A 322 -10.28 -7.45 11.76
CA ARG A 322 -11.42 -8.10 11.09
C ARG A 322 -10.96 -8.82 9.82
N TRP A 323 -11.21 -10.12 9.74
CA TRP A 323 -10.82 -10.95 8.60
C TRP A 323 -12.01 -11.29 7.70
N PHE A 324 -11.74 -11.39 6.40
CA PHE A 324 -12.63 -11.88 5.37
C PHE A 324 -11.87 -12.87 4.48
N SER A 325 -12.51 -13.98 4.09
CA SER A 325 -11.89 -15.06 3.30
C SER A 325 -12.41 -15.16 1.86
N ASP A 326 -13.16 -14.17 1.40
CA ASP A 326 -13.75 -14.20 0.06
C ASP A 326 -12.91 -13.43 -0.98
N THR A 327 -13.13 -13.79 -2.24
CA THR A 327 -12.54 -13.13 -3.40
C THR A 327 -13.31 -11.89 -3.85
N GLY A 328 -14.23 -11.40 -3.01
CA GLY A 328 -15.01 -10.21 -3.31
C GLY A 328 -14.08 -9.01 -3.50
N SER A 329 -14.35 -8.20 -4.53
CA SER A 329 -13.67 -6.92 -4.66
C SER A 329 -14.13 -6.02 -3.52
N ARG A 330 -13.21 -5.72 -2.62
CA ARG A 330 -13.36 -4.71 -1.57
C ARG A 330 -12.36 -3.59 -1.80
N SER A 331 -12.80 -2.38 -1.56
CA SER A 331 -11.95 -1.19 -1.58
C SER A 331 -12.03 -0.51 -0.23
N LEU A 332 -10.91 -0.47 0.50
CA LEU A 332 -10.77 0.30 1.74
C LEU A 332 -10.70 1.80 1.44
N VAL A 333 -11.38 2.61 2.26
CA VAL A 333 -11.49 4.07 2.16
C VAL A 333 -11.74 4.64 3.56
N GLY A 334 -10.69 5.12 4.20
CA GLY A 334 -10.69 5.60 5.57
C GLY A 334 -11.05 4.47 6.52
N THR A 335 -12.12 4.68 7.26
CA THR A 335 -12.70 3.69 8.17
C THR A 335 -13.72 2.79 7.48
N GLN A 336 -14.01 3.00 6.19
CA GLN A 336 -15.05 2.30 5.47
C GLN A 336 -14.45 1.39 4.40
N CYS A 337 -15.09 0.27 4.16
CA CYS A 337 -14.79 -0.63 3.07
C CYS A 337 -16.04 -0.79 2.22
N VAL A 338 -15.93 -0.54 0.93
CA VAL A 338 -17.02 -0.82 -0.02
C VAL A 338 -16.85 -2.19 -0.62
N GLN A 339 -17.92 -2.98 -0.62
CA GLN A 339 -17.93 -4.32 -1.18
C GLN A 339 -19.22 -4.60 -1.95
N TRP A 340 -19.12 -5.50 -2.92
CA TRP A 340 -20.27 -6.06 -3.62
C TRP A 340 -20.69 -7.38 -3.01
N VAL A 341 -21.91 -7.44 -2.50
CA VAL A 341 -22.49 -8.68 -1.94
C VAL A 341 -23.46 -9.27 -2.96
N LYS A 342 -23.28 -10.54 -3.28
CA LYS A 342 -24.27 -11.28 -4.09
C LYS A 342 -25.54 -11.47 -3.27
N ASN A 343 -26.66 -10.94 -3.77
CA ASN A 343 -27.99 -11.16 -3.22
C ASN A 343 -28.88 -11.78 -4.31
N GLY A 344 -28.90 -13.12 -4.36
CA GLY A 344 -29.57 -13.88 -5.41
C GLY A 344 -28.94 -13.63 -6.79
N LYS A 345 -29.71 -13.10 -7.74
CA LYS A 345 -29.25 -12.77 -9.10
C LYS A 345 -28.63 -11.38 -9.23
N HIS A 346 -28.72 -10.56 -8.18
CA HIS A 346 -28.27 -9.17 -8.20
C HIS A 346 -27.05 -9.00 -7.29
N ASN A 347 -26.17 -8.07 -7.66
CA ASN A 347 -25.12 -7.60 -6.75
C ASN A 347 -25.66 -6.37 -6.03
N LYS A 348 -25.57 -6.35 -4.70
CA LYS A 348 -25.89 -5.19 -3.87
C LYS A 348 -24.59 -4.55 -3.40
N LEU A 349 -24.48 -3.24 -3.55
CA LEU A 349 -23.39 -2.48 -2.93
C LEU A 349 -23.65 -2.41 -1.42
N SER A 350 -22.63 -2.75 -0.63
CA SER A 350 -22.65 -2.57 0.80
C SER A 350 -21.37 -1.90 1.27
N THR A 351 -21.48 -1.17 2.37
CA THR A 351 -20.37 -0.52 3.05
C THR A 351 -20.18 -1.20 4.40
N ILE A 352 -18.95 -1.53 4.73
CA ILE A 352 -18.51 -2.00 6.04
C ILE A 352 -17.80 -0.83 6.70
N GLU A 353 -18.27 -0.36 7.85
CA GLU A 353 -17.61 0.71 8.59
C GLU A 353 -16.98 0.16 9.86
N PHE A 354 -15.66 0.29 9.95
CA PHE A 354 -14.86 0.01 11.12
C PHE A 354 -14.85 1.26 12.01
N ASN A 355 -15.05 1.12 13.32
CA ASN A 355 -15.26 2.26 14.24
C ASN A 355 -16.54 3.10 13.92
N PRO A 356 -17.73 2.48 13.89
CA PRO A 356 -18.96 3.18 13.61
C PRO A 356 -19.25 4.25 14.67
N ARG A 357 -19.39 5.50 14.25
CA ARG A 357 -19.90 6.56 15.15
C ARG A 357 -21.36 6.26 15.52
N PRO A 358 -21.80 6.59 16.75
CA PRO A 358 -23.21 6.54 17.11
C PRO A 358 -24.03 7.33 16.07
N LEU A 359 -25.01 6.68 15.44
CA LEU A 359 -25.89 7.35 14.48
C LEU A 359 -26.94 8.13 15.26
N GLU A 360 -26.70 9.43 15.44
CA GLU A 360 -27.81 10.33 15.70
C GLU A 360 -28.46 10.67 14.35
N GLY A 361 -29.60 10.04 14.03
CA GLY A 361 -30.53 10.54 13.01
C GLY A 361 -30.54 9.92 11.61
N PHE A 362 -29.89 8.78 11.35
CA PHE A 362 -29.92 8.17 10.00
C PHE A 362 -31.03 7.13 9.80
N PRO A 363 -31.88 7.25 8.76
CA PRO A 363 -32.99 6.33 8.49
C PRO A 363 -32.60 5.09 7.66
N VAL A 364 -31.31 4.78 7.49
CA VAL A 364 -30.87 3.62 6.70
C VAL A 364 -30.93 2.36 7.56
N PRO A 365 -31.43 1.21 7.06
CA PRO A 365 -31.30 -0.06 7.74
C PRO A 365 -29.83 -0.37 7.99
N VAL A 366 -29.47 -0.42 9.26
CA VAL A 366 -28.10 -0.59 9.73
C VAL A 366 -28.03 -1.87 10.52
N GLU A 367 -27.18 -2.79 10.08
CA GLU A 367 -26.84 -3.97 10.86
C GLU A 367 -25.52 -3.72 11.60
N MET A 368 -25.58 -3.77 12.92
CA MET A 368 -24.43 -3.58 13.80
C MET A 368 -23.88 -4.94 14.19
N PHE A 369 -22.60 -5.19 13.88
CA PHE A 369 -21.88 -6.37 14.33
C PHE A 369 -20.88 -5.94 15.40
N GLY A 370 -21.27 -6.15 16.65
CA GLY A 370 -20.44 -5.83 17.81
C GLY A 370 -19.24 -6.77 17.96
N SER A 371 -18.46 -6.54 19.02
CA SER A 371 -17.34 -7.40 19.40
C SER A 371 -17.77 -8.80 19.87
N ASP A 372 -19.06 -9.01 20.10
CA ASP A 372 -19.68 -10.29 20.42
C ASP A 372 -19.76 -11.23 19.20
N VAL A 373 -19.72 -10.68 17.98
CA VAL A 373 -19.72 -11.46 16.74
C VAL A 373 -18.27 -11.73 16.29
N LYS A 374 -17.78 -12.92 16.66
CA LYS A 374 -16.46 -13.40 16.24
C LYS A 374 -16.50 -14.16 14.92
N SER A 375 -15.53 -13.87 14.07
CA SER A 375 -15.18 -14.70 12.92
C SER A 375 -14.11 -15.70 13.37
N VAL A 376 -14.25 -16.96 12.96
CA VAL A 376 -13.28 -18.03 13.26
C VAL A 376 -12.86 -18.70 11.96
N PHE A 377 -11.56 -18.70 11.67
CA PHE A 377 -10.98 -19.30 10.47
C PHE A 377 -10.13 -20.51 10.84
N TYR A 378 -10.33 -21.62 10.14
CA TYR A 378 -9.58 -22.86 10.36
C TYR A 378 -8.59 -23.14 9.24
N ASP A 379 -8.93 -22.75 8.02
CA ASP A 379 -8.14 -23.07 6.83
C ASP A 379 -6.80 -22.33 6.84
N CYS A 380 -5.72 -23.04 6.48
CA CYS A 380 -4.35 -22.55 6.41
C CYS A 380 -3.63 -22.26 7.74
N PHE A 381 -4.27 -22.40 8.91
CA PHE A 381 -3.65 -22.06 10.20
C PHE A 381 -3.44 -23.30 11.08
N LYS A 382 -2.42 -23.25 11.96
CA LYS A 382 -2.18 -24.33 12.93
C LYS A 382 -3.24 -24.38 14.03
N GLU A 383 -3.78 -23.21 14.37
CA GLU A 383 -4.82 -23.03 15.37
C GLU A 383 -5.93 -22.15 14.79
N PRO A 384 -7.20 -22.29 15.26
CA PRO A 384 -8.30 -21.44 14.80
C PRO A 384 -8.00 -19.96 15.04
N VAL A 385 -8.17 -19.15 14.01
CA VAL A 385 -7.93 -17.70 14.08
C VAL A 385 -9.22 -16.99 14.43
N GLU A 386 -9.27 -16.41 15.63
CA GLU A 386 -10.38 -15.56 16.05
C GLU A 386 -10.14 -14.09 15.70
N SER A 387 -11.21 -13.42 15.28
CA SER A 387 -11.19 -12.00 14.92
C SER A 387 -12.56 -11.37 15.18
N PHE A 388 -12.59 -10.24 15.88
CA PHE A 388 -13.83 -9.60 16.34
C PHE A 388 -13.76 -8.07 16.48
N LEU A 389 -12.95 -7.39 15.65
CA LEU A 389 -13.01 -5.92 15.51
C LEU A 389 -14.43 -5.48 15.12
N PRO A 390 -15.13 -4.65 15.91
CA PRO A 390 -16.50 -4.24 15.63
C PRO A 390 -16.65 -3.53 14.28
N TYR A 391 -17.77 -3.77 13.59
CA TYR A 391 -18.08 -3.10 12.34
C TYR A 391 -19.59 -2.94 12.13
N ARG A 392 -19.95 -2.07 11.19
CA ARG A 392 -21.33 -1.81 10.80
C ARG A 392 -21.50 -2.09 9.31
N ILE A 393 -22.55 -2.79 8.91
CA ILE A 393 -22.91 -2.90 7.49
C ILE A 393 -24.05 -1.93 7.19
N ALA A 394 -23.84 -1.04 6.22
CA ALA A 394 -24.88 -0.22 5.63
C ALA A 394 -25.04 -0.59 4.14
N SER A 395 -26.28 -0.89 3.75
CA SER A 395 -26.61 -1.36 2.41
C SER A 395 -27.73 -0.50 1.84
N PRO A 396 -27.41 0.59 1.10
CA PRO A 396 -28.40 1.53 0.60
C PRO A 396 -29.47 0.80 -0.22
N GLU A 397 -30.75 0.99 0.11
CA GLU A 397 -31.84 0.30 -0.60
C GLU A 397 -31.94 0.70 -2.08
N ASN A 398 -31.52 1.93 -2.41
CA ASN A 398 -31.68 2.52 -3.75
C ASN A 398 -30.49 2.31 -4.70
N VAL A 399 -29.36 1.72 -4.26
CA VAL A 399 -28.15 1.55 -5.11
C VAL A 399 -28.15 0.22 -5.87
N SER A 400 -29.22 -0.58 -5.76
CA SER A 400 -29.32 -1.92 -6.36
C SER A 400 -29.39 -1.97 -7.90
N LYS A 401 -29.25 -0.84 -8.60
CA LYS A 401 -29.37 -0.73 -10.07
C LYS A 401 -28.13 -0.14 -10.76
N MET A 402 -26.96 -0.17 -10.13
CA MET A 402 -25.73 0.22 -10.82
C MET A 402 -25.22 -0.88 -11.76
N ASP A 403 -24.81 -0.49 -12.97
CA ASP A 403 -24.20 -1.39 -13.94
C ASP A 403 -22.92 -2.03 -13.41
N LYS A 404 -22.59 -3.22 -13.92
CA LYS A 404 -21.35 -3.92 -13.55
C LYS A 404 -20.14 -3.14 -14.06
N HIS A 405 -19.46 -2.47 -13.13
CA HIS A 405 -18.12 -1.93 -13.34
C HIS A 405 -17.09 -2.97 -12.89
N GLN A 406 -15.92 -2.98 -13.51
CA GLN A 406 -14.83 -3.91 -13.17
C GLN A 406 -14.18 -3.58 -11.84
N ARG A 407 -14.04 -2.28 -11.58
CA ARG A 407 -13.42 -1.76 -10.37
C ARG A 407 -14.24 -0.58 -9.89
N TRP A 408 -14.24 -0.39 -8.57
CA TRP A 408 -14.71 0.84 -7.95
C TRP A 408 -13.59 1.37 -7.07
N ASP A 409 -13.41 2.68 -7.10
CA ASP A 409 -12.54 3.41 -6.19
C ASP A 409 -13.39 4.46 -5.47
N ILE A 410 -12.97 4.91 -4.29
CA ILE A 410 -13.61 6.06 -3.65
C ILE A 410 -12.54 7.12 -3.46
N GLN A 411 -12.88 8.31 -3.91
CA GLN A 411 -12.03 9.48 -3.82
C GLN A 411 -12.82 10.56 -3.10
N GLY A 412 -12.41 10.84 -1.87
CA GLY A 412 -13.16 11.71 -0.97
C GLY A 412 -14.59 11.21 -0.74
N HIS A 413 -15.58 11.97 -1.21
CA HIS A 413 -17.02 11.66 -1.07
C HIS A 413 -17.64 10.99 -2.32
N ARG A 414 -16.82 10.60 -3.29
CA ARG A 414 -17.28 10.10 -4.59
C ARG A 414 -16.90 8.64 -4.77
N LEU A 415 -17.86 7.84 -5.21
CA LEU A 415 -17.62 6.48 -5.68
C LEU A 415 -17.36 6.55 -7.20
N ILE A 416 -16.18 6.13 -7.64
CA ILE A 416 -15.72 6.13 -9.03
C ILE A 416 -15.79 4.71 -9.57
N GLY A 417 -16.60 4.47 -10.60
CA GLY A 417 -16.70 3.19 -11.29
C GLY A 417 -15.84 3.14 -12.55
N TYR A 418 -15.15 2.02 -12.77
CA TYR A 418 -14.42 1.74 -14.02
C TYR A 418 -15.18 0.72 -14.87
N PRO A 419 -15.73 1.11 -16.03
CA PRO A 419 -16.48 0.20 -16.88
C PRO A 419 -15.56 -0.88 -17.51
N PRO A 420 -16.11 -2.00 -17.99
CA PRO A 420 -15.34 -3.01 -18.71
C PRO A 420 -14.68 -2.47 -20.00
N PRO A 421 -13.49 -2.97 -20.40
CA PRO A 421 -12.70 -2.49 -21.54
C PRO A 421 -13.42 -2.63 -22.88
N THR A 422 -14.45 -3.48 -22.98
CA THR A 422 -15.21 -3.71 -24.21
C THR A 422 -16.06 -2.52 -24.65
N HIS A 423 -16.05 -1.39 -23.92
CA HIS A 423 -16.89 -0.23 -24.16
C HIS A 423 -16.17 1.13 -24.31
N ALA A 424 -14.84 1.21 -24.43
CA ALA A 424 -14.17 2.52 -24.46
C ALA A 424 -13.40 2.82 -25.76
N LEU A 425 -13.95 3.77 -26.54
CA LEU A 425 -13.17 4.97 -26.88
C LEU A 425 -13.45 5.96 -25.73
N ALA A 426 -12.48 6.10 -24.82
CA ALA A 426 -12.48 6.87 -23.56
C ALA A 426 -13.22 6.25 -22.34
N PRO A 427 -12.61 6.30 -21.12
CA PRO A 427 -13.23 5.86 -19.88
C PRO A 427 -14.38 6.80 -19.49
N ALA A 428 -15.61 6.28 -19.42
CA ALA A 428 -16.74 7.00 -18.83
C ALA A 428 -16.65 6.93 -17.30
N VAL A 429 -16.33 8.05 -16.66
CA VAL A 429 -16.34 8.20 -15.19
C VAL A 429 -17.77 8.54 -14.76
N LEU A 430 -18.49 7.57 -14.19
CA LEU A 430 -19.78 7.84 -13.55
C LEU A 430 -19.52 8.39 -12.14
N ILE A 431 -19.74 9.68 -11.94
CA ILE A 431 -19.67 10.32 -10.61
C ILE A 431 -21.06 10.25 -9.99
N CYS A 432 -21.23 9.42 -8.97
CA CYS A 432 -22.41 9.51 -8.12
C CYS A 432 -22.08 10.35 -6.90
N ASP A 433 -22.69 11.53 -6.81
CA ASP A 433 -22.69 12.31 -5.58
C ASP A 433 -23.47 11.52 -4.53
N THR A 434 -22.82 11.22 -3.41
CA THR A 434 -23.53 10.77 -2.22
C THR A 434 -24.46 11.91 -1.77
N PRO A 435 -25.70 11.64 -1.34
CA PRO A 435 -26.60 12.70 -0.90
C PRO A 435 -25.94 13.49 0.24
N PRO A 436 -26.09 14.84 0.26
CA PRO A 436 -25.40 15.69 1.20
C PRO A 436 -25.72 15.33 2.66
N THR A 437 -24.66 15.27 3.46
CA THR A 437 -24.58 15.04 4.92
C THR A 437 -25.27 16.12 5.74
#